data_AF-A0ABC9CF18-F1
#
_entry.id   AF-A0ABC9CF18-F1
#
_cell.length_a   1.000
_cell.length_b   1.000
_cell.length_c   1.000
_cell.angle_alpha   90.00
_cell.angle_beta   90.00
_cell.angle_gamma   90.00
#
_symmetry.space_group_name_H-M   'P 1'
#
loop_
_entity.id
_entity.type
_entity.pdbx_description
1 polymer ?
#
loop_
_entity_poly.entity_id
_entity_poly.type
_entity_poly.pdbx_seq_one_letter_code
_entity_poly.pdbx_strand_id
1 'polypeptide(L)'
;MENSAHAALDSIRDTVEGSFDQRFATLKSIGEDRVNDDELELLLKKKSAPICYVWCDPSPWMHISEGIIKTLCVNKMTIGLYNIEMWKAAGMALDRVELVWLSDEINRHADEYWPLAMDISRKTTVHRIKRCYGRRDPFEEFTAADIFYPSLQCATILFQKVDIWLLGMDQHEANLLAREYCKHIKRQNKPIALSHNILPNLLQYPEEEHRRNPLLAIYMEDNEVDISRKIIHAFCPPKLVEGNPCLEYIKYIILPWLGKFEVVRKKEDGGDKMFLSMEELTTDYASGALQPGDVKLALANSLSKILQPVHGHFKSNSEAKNAVEGVKEYYIAK
;
A
#
# COMPACT_ATOMS: atom_id res chain seq x y z
N MET A 1 -31.99 1.58 7.37
CA MET A 1 -31.10 2.67 7.85
C MET A 1 -29.81 2.62 7.04
N GLU A 2 -29.89 2.82 5.72
CA GLU A 2 -28.77 2.53 4.82
C GLU A 2 -27.91 3.75 4.42
N ASN A 3 -28.40 4.98 4.58
CA ASN A 3 -27.77 6.18 4.00
C ASN A 3 -26.40 6.58 4.60
N SER A 4 -25.91 5.92 5.66
CA SER A 4 -24.64 6.28 6.31
C SER A 4 -23.41 5.82 5.52
N ALA A 5 -23.45 4.60 4.95
CA ALA A 5 -22.29 4.02 4.27
C ALA A 5 -22.03 4.64 2.88
N HIS A 6 -23.10 4.94 2.13
CA HIS A 6 -22.97 5.63 0.84
C HIS A 6 -22.42 7.05 0.99
N ALA A 7 -22.87 7.81 2.00
CA ALA A 7 -22.38 9.18 2.22
C ALA A 7 -20.85 9.25 2.42
N ALA A 8 -20.25 8.26 3.10
CA ALA A 8 -18.80 8.17 3.27
C ALA A 8 -18.07 7.80 1.96
N LEU A 9 -18.63 6.89 1.16
CA LEU A 9 -18.10 6.52 -0.15
C LEU A 9 -18.21 7.68 -1.16
N ASP A 10 -19.29 8.45 -1.12
CA ASP A 10 -19.48 9.61 -1.99
C ASP A 10 -18.54 10.78 -1.60
N SER A 11 -18.20 10.96 -0.32
CA SER A 11 -17.19 11.95 0.08
C SER A 11 -15.75 11.65 -0.40
N ILE A 12 -15.48 10.45 -0.91
CA ILE A 12 -14.19 10.07 -1.52
C ILE A 12 -14.21 10.30 -3.05
N ARG A 13 -15.39 10.44 -3.68
CA ARG A 13 -15.53 10.63 -5.14
C ARG A 13 -15.18 12.05 -5.60
N ASP A 14 -15.47 13.07 -4.80
CA ASP A 14 -15.28 14.47 -5.15
C ASP A 14 -13.99 15.07 -4.57
N THR A 15 -12.87 14.97 -5.30
CA THR A 15 -12.14 16.15 -5.84
C THR A 15 -10.76 15.82 -6.41
N VAL A 16 -10.56 16.07 -7.71
CA VAL A 16 -9.28 16.61 -8.25
C VAL A 16 -9.54 17.72 -9.28
N GLU A 17 -10.63 18.46 -9.15
CA GLU A 17 -10.69 19.86 -9.62
C GLU A 17 -10.31 20.78 -8.45
N GLY A 18 -9.02 20.77 -8.12
CA GLY A 18 -8.43 21.56 -7.05
C GLY A 18 -7.41 22.58 -7.56
N SER A 19 -7.13 23.59 -6.74
CA SER A 19 -6.05 24.55 -7.00
C SER A 19 -4.69 23.86 -7.11
N PHE A 20 -3.70 24.57 -7.64
CA PHE A 20 -2.33 24.09 -7.71
C PHE A 20 -1.82 23.62 -6.34
N ASP A 21 -2.06 24.42 -5.30
CA ASP A 21 -1.58 24.19 -3.94
C ASP A 21 -2.27 22.97 -3.29
N GLN A 22 -3.58 22.82 -3.50
CA GLN A 22 -4.33 21.64 -3.04
C GLN A 22 -3.76 20.37 -3.66
N ARG A 23 -3.55 20.36 -4.98
CA ARG A 23 -3.02 19.19 -5.70
C ARG A 23 -1.59 18.84 -5.32
N PHE A 24 -0.75 19.86 -5.10
CA PHE A 24 0.62 19.67 -4.60
C PHE A 24 0.60 19.08 -3.18
N ALA A 25 -0.24 19.62 -2.28
CA ALA A 25 -0.39 19.13 -0.91
C ALA A 25 -0.88 17.66 -0.87
N THR A 26 -1.89 17.30 -1.66
CA THR A 26 -2.38 15.92 -1.76
C THR A 26 -1.28 14.97 -2.22
N LEU A 27 -0.56 15.28 -3.32
CA LEU A 27 0.51 14.41 -3.81
C LEU A 27 1.69 14.32 -2.83
N LYS A 28 2.04 15.43 -2.15
CA LYS A 28 3.06 15.42 -1.10
C LYS A 28 2.65 14.55 0.11
N SER A 29 1.39 14.59 0.53
CA SER A 29 0.90 13.75 1.65
C SER A 29 1.02 12.24 1.41
N ILE A 30 1.10 11.78 0.16
CA ILE A 30 1.29 10.37 -0.19
C ILE A 30 2.77 9.96 -0.11
N GLY A 31 3.69 10.84 -0.49
CA GLY A 31 5.14 10.59 -0.43
C GLY A 31 5.81 10.94 0.91
N GLU A 32 5.11 11.70 1.76
CA GLU A 32 5.69 12.44 2.91
C GLU A 32 6.96 13.20 2.46
N ASP A 33 8.00 13.29 3.30
CA ASP A 33 9.24 14.02 3.01
C ASP A 33 10.19 13.30 2.02
N ARG A 34 9.73 12.24 1.34
CA ARG A 34 10.56 11.41 0.43
C ARG A 34 10.49 11.85 -1.04
N VAL A 35 9.55 12.74 -1.38
CA VAL A 35 9.48 13.38 -2.70
C VAL A 35 10.35 14.64 -2.72
N ASN A 36 10.95 14.97 -3.86
CA ASN A 36 11.58 16.28 -4.04
C ASN A 36 10.53 17.30 -4.47
N ASP A 37 10.26 18.28 -3.60
CA ASP A 37 9.29 19.35 -3.81
C ASP A 37 9.52 20.08 -5.14
N ASP A 38 10.76 20.45 -5.49
CA ASP A 38 11.07 21.19 -6.73
C ASP A 38 10.72 20.40 -7.99
N GLU A 39 11.08 19.10 -8.04
CA GLU A 39 10.76 18.22 -9.17
C GLU A 39 9.24 18.00 -9.30
N LEU A 40 8.50 17.85 -8.18
CA LEU A 40 7.04 17.71 -8.17
C LEU A 40 6.33 19.02 -8.57
N GLU A 41 6.75 20.16 -8.02
CA GLU A 41 6.18 21.47 -8.33
C GLU A 41 6.39 21.82 -9.81
N LEU A 42 7.60 21.56 -10.33
CA LEU A 42 7.95 21.77 -11.73
C LEU A 42 7.20 20.82 -12.68
N LEU A 43 6.86 19.60 -12.25
CA LEU A 43 6.00 18.69 -13.01
C LEU A 43 4.57 19.24 -13.09
N LEU A 44 3.97 19.58 -11.95
CA LEU A 44 2.57 20.05 -11.90
C LEU A 44 2.39 21.39 -12.64
N LYS A 45 3.41 22.26 -12.65
CA LYS A 45 3.43 23.50 -13.46
C LYS A 45 3.50 23.23 -14.98
N LYS A 46 3.97 22.06 -15.41
CA LYS A 46 4.13 21.68 -16.83
C LYS A 46 3.00 20.77 -17.34
N LYS A 47 2.41 19.95 -16.48
CA LYS A 47 1.35 18.99 -16.82
C LYS A 47 0.15 19.16 -15.90
N SER A 48 -0.93 19.69 -16.47
CA SER A 48 -2.24 19.78 -15.79
C SER A 48 -2.77 18.41 -15.36
N ALA A 49 -2.50 17.34 -16.11
CA ALA A 49 -2.76 15.96 -15.73
C ALA A 49 -1.47 15.11 -15.91
N PRO A 50 -0.72 14.83 -14.83
CA PRO A 50 0.40 13.89 -14.89
C PRO A 50 -0.09 12.43 -14.91
N ILE A 51 0.65 11.55 -15.58
CA ILE A 51 0.37 10.11 -15.60
C ILE A 51 1.03 9.45 -14.38
N CYS A 52 0.21 8.87 -13.51
CA CYS A 52 0.64 8.09 -12.35
C CYS A 52 0.65 6.58 -12.68
N TYR A 53 1.55 5.82 -12.06
CA TYR A 53 1.62 4.35 -12.20
C TYR A 53 1.94 3.69 -10.85
N VAL A 54 1.24 2.59 -10.51
CA VAL A 54 1.55 1.74 -9.34
C VAL A 54 2.22 0.43 -9.76
N TRP A 55 3.23 0.03 -9.00
CA TRP A 55 3.71 -1.34 -9.01
C TRP A 55 2.94 -2.20 -8.00
N CYS A 56 2.17 -3.17 -8.49
CA CYS A 56 1.62 -4.23 -7.67
C CYS A 56 2.03 -5.60 -8.22
N ASP A 57 2.83 -6.34 -7.46
CA ASP A 57 3.04 -7.76 -7.71
C ASP A 57 1.77 -8.54 -7.35
N PRO A 58 1.41 -9.60 -8.09
CA PRO A 58 0.24 -10.42 -7.80
C PRO A 58 0.49 -11.36 -6.60
N SER A 59 0.03 -10.98 -5.41
CA SER A 59 0.00 -11.82 -4.19
C SER A 59 -1.37 -12.52 -3.98
N PRO A 60 -1.42 -13.81 -3.57
CA PRO A 60 -2.69 -14.50 -3.26
C PRO A 60 -3.39 -13.98 -2.01
N TRP A 61 -2.62 -13.46 -1.06
CA TRP A 61 -3.10 -12.85 0.18
C TRP A 61 -2.79 -11.36 0.06
N MET A 62 -3.82 -10.60 -0.28
CA MET A 62 -3.72 -9.15 -0.40
C MET A 62 -3.71 -8.56 1.00
N HIS A 63 -2.56 -8.07 1.45
CA HIS A 63 -2.50 -7.31 2.71
C HIS A 63 -3.41 -6.08 2.61
N ILE A 64 -3.98 -5.64 3.74
CA ILE A 64 -4.90 -4.49 3.75
C ILE A 64 -4.25 -3.18 3.24
N SER A 65 -2.92 -3.06 3.30
CA SER A 65 -2.15 -2.01 2.61
C SER A 65 -2.23 -2.15 1.09
N GLU A 66 -2.01 -3.35 0.55
CA GLU A 66 -2.07 -3.64 -0.88
C GLU A 66 -3.49 -3.59 -1.45
N GLY A 67 -4.49 -3.82 -0.61
CA GLY A 67 -5.87 -3.47 -0.90
C GLY A 67 -6.06 -1.97 -0.80
N ILE A 68 -6.30 -1.46 0.40
CA ILE A 68 -6.82 -0.10 0.65
C ILE A 68 -5.84 1.00 0.18
N ILE A 69 -4.56 0.92 0.54
CA ILE A 69 -3.60 1.97 0.16
C ILE A 69 -3.32 1.94 -1.35
N LYS A 70 -3.40 0.78 -2.03
CA LYS A 70 -3.40 0.72 -3.51
C LYS A 70 -4.79 0.94 -4.15
N THR A 71 -5.88 0.94 -3.38
CA THR A 71 -7.21 1.40 -3.81
C THR A 71 -7.21 2.92 -4.06
N LEU A 72 -6.31 3.63 -3.38
CA LEU A 72 -5.96 5.01 -3.71
C LEU A 72 -5.06 5.13 -4.96
N CYS A 73 -4.53 4.02 -5.54
CA CYS A 73 -3.33 4.07 -6.42
C CYS A 73 -3.17 3.18 -7.72
N VAL A 74 -3.85 2.03 -8.01
CA VAL A 74 -3.95 1.29 -9.36
C VAL A 74 -3.28 -0.16 -9.54
N ASN A 75 -3.66 -0.96 -10.58
CA ASN A 75 -4.11 -2.40 -10.53
C ASN A 75 -4.01 -3.36 -11.81
N LYS A 76 -3.90 -4.74 -11.71
CA LYS A 76 -4.40 -5.89 -12.63
C LYS A 76 -3.81 -7.33 -12.33
N MET A 77 -4.07 -8.57 -12.90
CA MET A 77 -5.17 -9.54 -13.38
C MET A 77 -4.83 -11.00 -12.87
N THR A 78 -5.74 -11.99 -13.00
CA THR A 78 -5.81 -13.37 -12.42
C THR A 78 -5.74 -13.45 -10.90
N ILE A 79 -4.57 -13.64 -10.28
CA ILE A 79 -4.41 -13.24 -8.87
C ILE A 79 -4.77 -11.76 -8.75
N GLY A 80 -4.35 -10.95 -9.72
CA GLY A 80 -4.81 -9.59 -9.84
C GLY A 80 -6.20 -9.37 -10.46
N LEU A 81 -6.97 -10.41 -10.84
CA LEU A 81 -8.40 -10.31 -11.18
C LEU A 81 -9.17 -10.38 -9.88
N TYR A 82 -8.79 -11.33 -9.02
CA TYR A 82 -9.10 -11.28 -7.60
C TYR A 82 -8.74 -9.89 -7.02
N ASN A 83 -7.55 -9.34 -7.32
CA ASN A 83 -7.26 -7.96 -6.92
C ASN A 83 -8.16 -6.91 -7.61
N ILE A 84 -8.47 -7.00 -8.92
CA ILE A 84 -9.45 -6.08 -9.57
C ILE A 84 -10.78 -6.10 -8.83
N GLU A 85 -11.29 -7.28 -8.47
CA GLU A 85 -12.52 -7.41 -7.70
C GLU A 85 -12.38 -6.88 -6.27
N MET A 86 -11.21 -7.01 -5.63
CA MET A 86 -10.89 -6.35 -4.36
C MET A 86 -10.91 -4.82 -4.46
N TRP A 87 -10.21 -4.27 -5.44
CA TRP A 87 -10.08 -2.82 -5.64
C TRP A 87 -11.39 -2.19 -6.14
N LYS A 88 -12.21 -2.91 -6.93
CA LYS A 88 -13.61 -2.56 -7.24
C LYS A 88 -14.44 -2.48 -5.96
N ALA A 89 -14.39 -3.51 -5.14
CA ALA A 89 -15.22 -3.61 -3.94
C ALA A 89 -14.79 -2.64 -2.82
N ALA A 90 -13.51 -2.29 -2.77
CA ALA A 90 -12.98 -1.21 -1.95
C ALA A 90 -13.33 0.19 -2.49
N GLY A 91 -13.85 0.32 -3.72
CA GLY A 91 -14.43 1.56 -4.24
C GLY A 91 -13.55 2.38 -5.19
N MET A 92 -12.52 1.80 -5.82
CA MET A 92 -11.70 2.54 -6.79
C MET A 92 -12.51 3.03 -7.99
N ALA A 93 -12.31 4.30 -8.38
CA ALA A 93 -12.87 4.93 -9.58
C ALA A 93 -12.24 4.37 -10.87
N LEU A 94 -12.63 3.14 -11.26
CA LEU A 94 -12.06 2.45 -12.43
C LEU A 94 -12.29 3.15 -13.78
N ASP A 95 -13.17 4.16 -13.84
CA ASP A 95 -13.36 5.01 -15.03
C ASP A 95 -12.14 5.89 -15.36
N ARG A 96 -11.26 6.16 -14.39
CA ARG A 96 -10.09 7.06 -14.53
C ARG A 96 -8.76 6.31 -14.52
N VAL A 97 -8.82 4.99 -14.69
CA VAL A 97 -7.77 4.07 -14.29
C VAL A 97 -7.43 3.16 -15.47
N GLU A 98 -6.29 3.42 -16.10
CA GLU A 98 -5.74 2.45 -17.04
C GLU A 98 -5.05 1.31 -16.28
N LEU A 99 -5.32 0.10 -16.74
CA LEU A 99 -4.90 -1.12 -16.10
C LEU A 99 -3.89 -1.81 -17.03
N VAL A 100 -2.59 -1.68 -16.77
CA VAL A 100 -1.51 -2.05 -17.72
C VAL A 100 -0.88 -3.40 -17.39
N TRP A 101 -0.54 -4.16 -18.44
CA TRP A 101 0.23 -5.40 -18.33
C TRP A 101 1.71 -5.15 -18.52
N LEU A 102 2.50 -5.31 -17.45
CA LEU A 102 3.95 -5.21 -17.57
C LEU A 102 4.53 -6.30 -18.49
N SER A 103 3.99 -7.52 -18.48
CA SER A 103 4.34 -8.58 -19.43
C SER A 103 4.10 -8.16 -20.88
N ASP A 104 2.94 -7.58 -21.16
CA ASP A 104 2.50 -7.31 -22.52
C ASP A 104 3.19 -6.07 -23.08
N GLU A 105 3.51 -5.10 -22.21
CA GLU A 105 4.32 -3.92 -22.57
C GLU A 105 5.78 -4.30 -22.83
N ILE A 106 6.39 -5.14 -21.96
CA ILE A 106 7.73 -5.70 -22.18
C ILE A 106 7.77 -6.52 -23.47
N ASN A 107 6.74 -7.33 -23.75
CA ASN A 107 6.69 -8.13 -24.97
C ASN A 107 6.47 -7.28 -26.24
N ARG A 108 5.74 -6.15 -26.14
CA ARG A 108 5.51 -5.21 -27.25
C ARG A 108 6.74 -4.38 -27.60
N HIS A 109 7.58 -4.07 -26.60
CA HIS A 109 8.77 -3.23 -26.72
C HIS A 109 10.04 -3.98 -26.23
N ALA A 110 10.14 -5.27 -26.55
CA ALA A 110 11.21 -6.14 -26.05
C ALA A 110 12.61 -5.68 -26.47
N ASP A 111 12.72 -5.08 -27.65
CA ASP A 111 13.92 -4.48 -28.23
C ASP A 111 14.34 -3.17 -27.55
N GLU A 112 13.42 -2.44 -26.90
CA GLU A 112 13.75 -1.31 -26.03
C GLU A 112 14.09 -1.79 -24.60
N TYR A 113 13.27 -2.69 -24.05
CA TYR A 113 13.33 -3.09 -22.64
C TYR A 113 14.56 -3.94 -22.28
N TRP A 114 14.83 -5.02 -23.02
CA TRP A 114 15.89 -5.96 -22.63
C TRP A 114 17.30 -5.36 -22.75
N PRO A 115 17.65 -4.56 -23.79
CA PRO A 115 18.93 -3.87 -23.83
C PRO A 115 19.09 -2.84 -22.69
N LEU A 116 18.03 -2.16 -22.27
CA LEU A 116 18.04 -1.26 -21.12
C LEU A 116 18.33 -2.03 -19.82
N ALA A 117 17.63 -3.14 -19.56
CA ALA A 117 17.87 -3.98 -18.40
C ALA A 117 19.30 -4.54 -18.35
N MET A 118 19.86 -4.92 -19.50
CA MET A 118 21.24 -5.42 -19.60
C MET A 118 22.27 -4.31 -19.41
N ASP A 119 22.03 -3.08 -19.88
CA ASP A 119 22.94 -1.95 -19.64
C ASP A 119 22.90 -1.46 -18.19
N ILE A 120 21.72 -1.47 -17.55
CA ILE A 120 21.58 -1.25 -16.10
C ILE A 120 22.40 -2.29 -15.33
N SER A 121 22.23 -3.57 -15.67
CA SER A 121 22.96 -4.68 -15.04
C SER A 121 24.48 -4.53 -15.22
N ARG A 122 24.94 -4.12 -16.41
CA ARG A 122 26.36 -3.86 -16.73
C ARG A 122 26.95 -2.67 -15.97
N LYS A 123 26.13 -1.68 -15.59
CA LYS A 123 26.57 -0.45 -14.90
C LYS A 123 26.37 -0.49 -13.38
N THR A 124 25.71 -1.51 -12.85
CA THR A 124 25.39 -1.64 -11.42
C THR A 124 26.24 -2.74 -10.79
N THR A 125 26.83 -2.47 -9.62
CA THR A 125 27.62 -3.49 -8.90
C THR A 125 26.72 -4.44 -8.13
N VAL A 126 27.15 -5.70 -7.97
CA VAL A 126 26.42 -6.69 -7.14
C VAL A 126 26.18 -6.19 -5.71
N HIS A 127 27.09 -5.37 -5.16
CA HIS A 127 26.90 -4.70 -3.86
C HIS A 127 25.74 -3.69 -3.87
N ARG A 128 25.57 -2.92 -4.96
CA ARG A 128 24.42 -2.01 -5.11
C ARG A 128 23.11 -2.77 -5.33
N ILE A 129 23.15 -3.88 -6.05
CA ILE A 129 22.02 -4.80 -6.24
C ILE A 129 21.58 -5.40 -4.90
N LYS A 130 22.51 -5.92 -4.08
CA LYS A 130 22.18 -6.47 -2.75
C LYS A 130 21.52 -5.44 -1.81
N ARG A 131 21.88 -4.15 -1.89
CA ARG A 131 21.19 -3.09 -1.12
C ARG A 131 19.71 -2.93 -1.46
N CYS A 132 19.28 -3.32 -2.65
CA CYS A 132 17.86 -3.25 -3.04
C CYS A 132 16.96 -4.21 -2.24
N TYR A 133 17.55 -5.16 -1.51
CA TYR A 133 16.85 -6.07 -0.61
C TYR A 133 16.93 -5.64 0.87
N GLY A 134 17.41 -4.43 1.16
CA GLY A 134 17.51 -3.89 2.52
C GLY A 134 18.46 -4.68 3.42
N ARG A 135 18.04 -4.93 4.66
CA ARG A 135 18.79 -5.74 5.64
C ARG A 135 18.31 -7.20 5.63
N ARG A 136 18.68 -7.95 4.59
CA ARG A 136 18.67 -9.42 4.62
C ARG A 136 19.86 -9.97 5.42
N ASP A 137 19.83 -11.25 5.74
CA ASP A 137 20.93 -11.96 6.39
C ASP A 137 22.19 -11.91 5.49
N PRO A 138 23.38 -11.52 6.01
CA PRO A 138 24.64 -11.56 5.28
C PRO A 138 24.98 -12.93 4.64
N PHE A 139 24.45 -14.02 5.21
CA PHE A 139 24.66 -15.40 4.78
C PHE A 139 23.56 -15.94 3.83
N GLU A 140 22.54 -15.14 3.50
CA GLU A 140 21.48 -15.55 2.57
C GLU A 140 22.05 -15.75 1.15
N GLU A 141 21.80 -16.92 0.56
CA GLU A 141 22.20 -17.22 -0.82
C GLU A 141 21.28 -16.47 -1.81
N PHE A 142 21.88 -15.68 -2.69
CA PHE A 142 21.15 -14.98 -3.75
C PHE A 142 21.17 -15.84 -5.01
N THR A 143 20.01 -16.16 -5.55
CA THR A 143 19.93 -16.80 -6.87
C THR A 143 20.34 -15.80 -7.96
N ALA A 144 20.63 -16.29 -9.17
CA ALA A 144 20.83 -15.41 -10.32
C ALA A 144 19.60 -14.52 -10.58
N ALA A 145 18.39 -15.00 -10.30
CA ALA A 145 17.16 -14.21 -10.44
C ALA A 145 17.12 -13.04 -9.45
N ASP A 146 17.51 -13.25 -8.19
CA ASP A 146 17.60 -12.17 -7.19
C ASP A 146 18.64 -11.10 -7.59
N ILE A 147 19.70 -11.48 -8.30
CA ILE A 147 20.70 -10.54 -8.81
C ILE A 147 20.15 -9.73 -10.01
N PHE A 148 19.37 -10.35 -10.90
CA PHE A 148 18.81 -9.64 -12.06
C PHE A 148 17.55 -8.81 -11.73
N TYR A 149 16.73 -9.21 -10.76
CA TYR A 149 15.41 -8.60 -10.52
C TYR A 149 15.44 -7.07 -10.27
N PRO A 150 16.35 -6.49 -9.45
CA PRO A 150 16.41 -5.04 -9.28
C PRO A 150 16.76 -4.28 -10.56
N SER A 151 17.50 -4.90 -11.48
CA SER A 151 17.79 -4.33 -12.80
C SER A 151 16.56 -4.35 -13.72
N LEU A 152 15.70 -5.37 -13.62
CA LEU A 152 14.44 -5.47 -14.35
C LEU A 152 13.38 -4.49 -13.83
N GLN A 153 13.32 -4.31 -12.51
CA GLN A 153 12.47 -3.30 -11.86
C GLN A 153 12.93 -1.88 -12.21
N CYS A 154 14.24 -1.61 -12.14
CA CYS A 154 14.85 -0.36 -12.60
C CYS A 154 14.60 -0.10 -14.11
N ALA A 155 14.75 -1.11 -14.96
CA ALA A 155 14.46 -1.00 -16.39
C ALA A 155 13.01 -0.59 -16.65
N THR A 156 12.06 -1.24 -15.95
CA THR A 156 10.63 -0.92 -16.03
C THR A 156 10.34 0.53 -15.63
N ILE A 157 10.91 1.00 -14.51
CA ILE A 157 10.78 2.37 -14.00
C ILE A 157 11.26 3.41 -15.04
N LEU A 158 12.23 3.05 -15.88
CA LEU A 158 12.85 3.93 -16.86
C LEU A 158 12.33 3.77 -18.29
N PHE A 159 11.78 2.62 -18.63
CA PHE A 159 11.17 2.31 -19.92
C PHE A 159 9.79 2.97 -20.06
N GLN A 160 8.94 2.82 -19.04
CA GLN A 160 7.60 3.42 -19.03
C GLN A 160 7.66 4.95 -19.05
N LYS A 161 6.79 5.59 -19.84
CA LYS A 161 6.74 7.04 -20.05
C LYS A 161 5.82 7.74 -19.03
N VAL A 162 5.98 7.34 -17.76
CA VAL A 162 5.21 7.76 -16.58
C VAL A 162 5.78 9.05 -15.97
N ASP A 163 4.92 9.89 -15.41
CA ASP A 163 5.32 11.13 -14.73
C ASP A 163 5.56 10.92 -13.23
N ILE A 164 4.71 10.13 -12.56
CA ILE A 164 4.79 9.85 -11.12
C ILE A 164 4.69 8.35 -10.85
N TRP A 165 5.67 7.79 -10.17
CA TRP A 165 5.64 6.42 -9.66
C TRP A 165 5.10 6.38 -8.23
N LEU A 166 3.95 5.75 -8.03
CA LEU A 166 3.41 5.41 -6.72
C LEU A 166 3.94 4.04 -6.32
N LEU A 167 4.73 3.97 -5.25
CA LEU A 167 5.51 2.79 -4.88
C LEU A 167 5.42 2.54 -3.37
N GLY A 168 5.59 1.28 -2.95
CA GLY A 168 5.84 0.97 -1.55
C GLY A 168 7.27 1.30 -1.13
N MET A 169 7.52 1.40 0.19
CA MET A 169 8.89 1.61 0.72
C MET A 169 9.85 0.45 0.43
N ASP A 170 9.34 -0.75 0.19
CA ASP A 170 10.06 -1.94 -0.28
C ASP A 170 10.63 -1.76 -1.70
N GLN A 171 9.91 -1.01 -2.54
CA GLN A 171 10.28 -0.71 -3.93
C GLN A 171 11.16 0.55 -4.05
N HIS A 172 11.35 1.30 -2.96
CA HIS A 172 12.05 2.60 -2.96
C HIS A 172 13.50 2.51 -3.48
N GLU A 173 14.24 1.48 -3.08
CA GLU A 173 15.63 1.28 -3.52
C GLU A 173 15.77 1.06 -5.03
N ALA A 174 14.78 0.43 -5.68
CA ALA A 174 14.77 0.29 -7.14
C ALA A 174 14.53 1.63 -7.85
N ASN A 175 13.76 2.54 -7.24
CA ASN A 175 13.64 3.92 -7.73
C ASN A 175 14.93 4.73 -7.52
N LEU A 176 15.60 4.57 -6.37
CA LEU A 176 16.92 5.18 -6.15
C LEU A 176 17.93 4.69 -7.19
N LEU A 177 17.98 3.38 -7.47
CA LEU A 177 18.80 2.80 -8.53
C LEU A 177 18.46 3.37 -9.92
N ALA A 178 17.17 3.56 -10.23
CA ALA A 178 16.74 4.21 -11.48
C ALA A 178 17.17 5.68 -11.59
N ARG A 179 17.10 6.44 -10.49
CA ARG A 179 17.56 7.83 -10.40
C ARG A 179 19.09 7.95 -10.42
N GLU A 180 19.82 6.97 -9.87
CA GLU A 180 21.27 6.82 -9.99
C GLU A 180 21.68 6.54 -11.44
N TYR A 181 21.07 5.55 -12.09
CA TYR A 181 21.32 5.22 -13.49
C TYR A 181 21.07 6.42 -14.40
N CYS A 182 19.98 7.18 -14.19
CA CYS A 182 19.72 8.42 -14.93
C CYS A 182 20.87 9.43 -14.84
N LYS A 183 21.46 9.62 -13.64
CA LYS A 183 22.64 10.48 -13.46
C LYS A 183 23.84 9.95 -14.24
N HIS A 184 24.09 8.64 -14.18
CA HIS A 184 25.22 7.98 -14.89
C HIS A 184 25.12 8.11 -16.42
N ILE A 185 23.92 8.00 -17.00
CA ILE A 185 23.70 8.19 -18.45
C ILE A 185 23.33 9.64 -18.85
N LYS A 186 23.36 10.58 -17.90
CA LYS A 186 22.96 12.00 -18.08
C LYS A 186 21.53 12.20 -18.65
N ARG A 187 20.63 11.25 -18.38
CA ARG A 187 19.21 11.32 -18.76
C ARG A 187 18.53 12.41 -17.92
N GLN A 188 18.00 13.44 -18.59
CA GLN A 188 17.36 14.58 -17.95
C GLN A 188 16.02 14.22 -17.29
N ASN A 189 15.21 13.38 -17.95
CA ASN A 189 13.95 12.91 -17.40
C ASN A 189 14.17 11.76 -16.40
N LYS A 190 14.33 12.11 -15.12
CA LYS A 190 14.39 11.16 -13.99
C LYS A 190 12.97 10.77 -13.57
N PRO A 191 12.72 9.54 -13.10
CA PRO A 191 11.43 9.19 -12.51
C PRO A 191 11.23 9.97 -11.20
N ILE A 192 10.09 10.65 -11.07
CA ILE A 192 9.59 11.15 -9.78
C ILE A 192 8.84 9.98 -9.12
N ALA A 193 8.99 9.82 -7.80
CA ALA A 193 8.29 8.79 -7.05
C ALA A 193 7.71 9.33 -5.74
N LEU A 194 6.56 8.78 -5.38
CA LEU A 194 5.87 8.95 -4.11
C LEU A 194 5.91 7.57 -3.43
N SER A 195 6.82 7.40 -2.47
CA SER A 195 6.94 6.16 -1.70
C SER A 195 6.06 6.20 -0.47
N HIS A 196 4.95 5.46 -0.51
CA HIS A 196 4.03 5.36 0.63
C HIS A 196 4.59 4.40 1.70
N ASN A 197 4.25 4.65 2.96
CA ASN A 197 4.64 3.78 4.06
C ASN A 197 4.02 2.38 3.92
N ILE A 198 4.74 1.38 4.41
CA ILE A 198 4.23 0.01 4.58
C ILE A 198 3.65 -0.08 5.99
N LEU A 199 2.47 -0.68 6.13
CA LEU A 199 1.88 -0.95 7.43
C LEU A 199 2.77 -1.95 8.20
N PRO A 200 3.06 -1.72 9.49
CA PRO A 200 3.85 -2.64 10.29
C PRO A 200 3.15 -4.01 10.43
N ASN A 201 3.95 -5.04 10.71
CA ASN A 201 3.40 -6.31 11.18
C ASN A 201 2.66 -6.07 12.51
N LEU A 202 1.58 -6.84 12.73
CA LEU A 202 0.80 -6.77 13.96
C LEU A 202 1.57 -7.31 15.17
N LEU A 203 2.52 -8.23 14.98
CA LEU A 203 3.29 -8.86 16.06
C LEU A 203 4.63 -8.14 16.29
N GLN A 204 5.16 -8.22 17.52
CA GLN A 204 6.36 -7.47 17.93
C GLN A 204 7.65 -7.97 17.27
N TYR A 205 7.79 -9.29 17.08
CA TYR A 205 8.98 -9.96 16.54
C TYR A 205 8.60 -10.81 15.32
N PRO A 206 8.19 -10.20 14.20
CA PRO A 206 7.69 -10.91 13.02
C PRO A 206 8.76 -11.80 12.34
N GLU A 207 10.04 -11.59 12.64
CA GLU A 207 11.18 -12.41 12.21
C GLU A 207 11.34 -13.73 12.97
N GLU A 208 10.82 -13.85 14.20
CA GLU A 208 10.78 -15.12 14.95
C GLU A 208 9.58 -15.99 14.53
N GLU A 209 8.64 -15.41 13.79
CA GLU A 209 7.39 -16.03 13.37
C GLU A 209 7.52 -16.77 12.03
N HIS A 210 6.69 -17.81 11.86
CA HIS A 210 6.64 -18.51 10.58
C HIS A 210 6.08 -17.57 9.49
N ARG A 211 6.74 -17.46 8.33
CA ARG A 211 6.37 -16.54 7.22
C ARG A 211 4.93 -16.66 6.71
N ARG A 212 4.20 -17.73 7.06
CA ARG A 212 2.77 -17.91 6.75
C ARG A 212 1.84 -17.79 7.99
N ASN A 213 2.30 -17.22 9.11
CA ASN A 213 1.45 -17.01 10.29
C ASN A 213 0.39 -15.92 9.96
N PRO A 214 -0.92 -16.26 9.96
CA PRO A 214 -1.95 -15.30 9.61
C PRO A 214 -2.10 -14.16 10.63
N LEU A 215 -1.53 -14.27 11.84
CA LEU A 215 -1.55 -13.20 12.84
C LEU A 215 -0.61 -12.03 12.52
N LEU A 216 0.29 -12.16 11.52
CA LEU A 216 1.23 -11.11 11.15
C LEU A 216 0.57 -9.86 10.55
N ALA A 217 -0.56 -9.99 9.84
CA ALA A 217 -1.22 -8.87 9.17
C ALA A 217 -2.71 -9.14 8.92
N ILE A 218 -3.47 -8.05 8.69
CA ILE A 218 -4.84 -8.12 8.17
C ILE A 218 -4.80 -8.26 6.64
N TYR A 219 -5.61 -9.17 6.11
CA TYR A 219 -5.85 -9.39 4.68
C TYR A 219 -7.25 -8.88 4.30
N MET A 220 -7.46 -8.57 3.02
CA MET A 220 -8.72 -8.00 2.52
C MET A 220 -9.93 -8.95 2.65
N GLU A 221 -9.68 -10.25 2.76
CA GLU A 221 -10.67 -11.31 2.94
C GLU A 221 -10.89 -11.79 4.39
N ASP A 222 -10.21 -11.18 5.38
CA ASP A 222 -10.42 -11.50 6.80
C ASP A 222 -11.82 -11.05 7.24
N ASN A 223 -12.69 -12.00 7.59
CA ASN A 223 -13.98 -11.66 8.19
C ASN A 223 -13.81 -11.12 9.62
N GLU A 224 -14.89 -10.55 10.18
CA GLU A 224 -14.94 -9.93 11.51
C GLU A 224 -14.33 -10.77 12.64
N VAL A 225 -14.45 -12.11 12.60
CA VAL A 225 -13.86 -13.01 13.62
C VAL A 225 -12.35 -13.14 13.42
N ASP A 226 -11.87 -13.23 12.18
CA ASP A 226 -10.45 -13.27 11.86
C ASP A 226 -9.77 -11.92 12.17
N ILE A 227 -10.39 -10.78 11.79
CA ILE A 227 -9.93 -9.43 12.16
C ILE A 227 -9.83 -9.31 13.68
N SER A 228 -10.90 -9.64 14.40
CA SER A 228 -10.94 -9.54 15.87
C SER A 228 -9.86 -10.41 16.52
N ARG A 229 -9.69 -11.66 16.06
CA ARG A 229 -8.62 -12.55 16.55
C ARG A 229 -7.24 -11.94 16.31
N LYS A 230 -6.96 -11.42 15.12
CA LYS A 230 -5.66 -10.83 14.76
C LYS A 230 -5.36 -9.58 15.59
N ILE A 231 -6.29 -8.64 15.67
CA ILE A 231 -6.12 -7.39 16.44
C ILE A 231 -6.04 -7.66 17.95
N ILE A 232 -6.72 -8.69 18.49
CA ILE A 232 -6.54 -9.13 19.88
C ILE A 232 -5.08 -9.55 20.16
N HIS A 233 -4.42 -10.23 19.23
CA HIS A 233 -3.02 -10.69 19.39
C HIS A 233 -1.98 -9.63 19.03
N ALA A 234 -2.37 -8.54 18.35
CA ALA A 234 -1.45 -7.49 17.93
C ALA A 234 -0.68 -6.84 19.11
N PHE A 235 0.57 -6.46 18.87
CA PHE A 235 1.39 -5.67 19.78
C PHE A 235 0.74 -4.29 20.01
N CYS A 236 0.39 -3.99 21.25
CA CYS A 236 -0.18 -2.71 21.66
C CYS A 236 0.04 -2.54 23.17
N PRO A 237 1.29 -2.32 23.63
CA PRO A 237 1.56 -2.17 25.05
C PRO A 237 1.09 -0.78 25.54
N PRO A 238 0.64 -0.66 26.80
CA PRO A 238 0.05 0.57 27.32
C PRO A 238 1.04 1.74 27.28
N LYS A 239 0.54 2.93 26.90
CA LYS A 239 1.27 4.21 26.81
C LYS A 239 2.40 4.30 25.79
N LEU A 240 2.81 3.21 25.14
CA LEU A 240 3.78 3.25 24.05
C LEU A 240 3.10 3.66 22.73
N VAL A 241 3.43 4.85 22.24
CA VAL A 241 2.97 5.35 20.94
C VAL A 241 3.88 4.90 19.80
N GLU A 242 5.20 5.04 19.98
CA GLU A 242 6.20 4.74 18.94
C GLU A 242 6.23 3.24 18.62
N GLY A 243 6.20 2.91 17.32
CA GLY A 243 6.25 1.52 16.84
C GLY A 243 5.02 0.67 17.17
N ASN A 244 3.91 1.27 17.60
CA ASN A 244 2.69 0.54 17.96
C ASN A 244 1.82 0.29 16.72
N PRO A 245 1.73 -0.95 16.19
CA PRO A 245 1.07 -1.23 14.91
C PRO A 245 -0.43 -0.91 14.93
N CYS A 246 -1.10 -1.00 16.09
CA CYS A 246 -2.50 -0.60 16.18
C CYS A 246 -2.70 0.89 15.91
N LEU A 247 -1.76 1.74 16.33
CA LEU A 247 -1.82 3.19 16.11
C LEU A 247 -1.47 3.56 14.67
N GLU A 248 -0.49 2.88 14.06
CA GLU A 248 -0.14 3.10 12.64
C GLU A 248 -1.27 2.68 11.70
N TYR A 249 -2.03 1.61 12.01
CA TYR A 249 -3.24 1.26 11.25
C TYR A 249 -4.33 2.34 11.38
N ILE A 250 -4.47 2.96 12.56
CA ILE A 250 -5.41 4.10 12.74
C ILE A 250 -4.94 5.32 11.95
N LYS A 251 -3.63 5.61 11.95
CA LYS A 251 -3.00 6.72 11.23
C LYS A 251 -3.16 6.60 9.70
N TYR A 252 -2.82 5.45 9.11
CA TYR A 252 -2.75 5.31 7.64
C TYR A 252 -4.00 4.68 7.00
N ILE A 253 -4.89 4.03 7.77
CA ILE A 253 -6.14 3.48 7.25
C ILE A 253 -7.34 4.21 7.85
N ILE A 254 -7.54 4.13 9.17
CA ILE A 254 -8.85 4.44 9.74
C ILE A 254 -9.18 5.94 9.66
N LEU A 255 -8.26 6.82 10.03
CA LEU A 255 -8.48 8.28 9.93
C LEU A 255 -8.59 8.75 8.46
N PRO A 256 -7.71 8.36 7.52
CA PRO A 256 -7.87 8.73 6.11
C PRO A 256 -9.14 8.19 5.45
N TRP A 257 -9.63 7.01 5.85
CA TRP A 257 -10.77 6.35 5.19
C TRP A 257 -12.14 6.71 5.80
N LEU A 258 -12.22 6.90 7.12
CA LEU A 258 -13.48 7.22 7.82
C LEU A 258 -13.57 8.68 8.28
N GLY A 259 -12.48 9.45 8.18
CA GLY A 259 -12.38 10.83 8.69
C GLY A 259 -12.36 10.96 10.22
N LYS A 260 -12.44 9.84 10.95
CA LYS A 260 -12.54 9.76 12.41
C LYS A 260 -12.26 8.35 12.94
N PHE A 261 -11.87 8.26 14.21
CA PHE A 261 -11.79 7.01 14.96
C PHE A 261 -12.77 7.05 16.15
N GLU A 262 -13.64 6.05 16.26
CA GLU A 262 -14.72 5.99 17.26
C GLU A 262 -14.42 4.91 18.31
N VAL A 263 -14.11 5.32 19.54
CA VAL A 263 -13.93 4.41 20.68
C VAL A 263 -15.22 4.39 21.51
N VAL A 264 -15.88 3.22 21.56
CA VAL A 264 -17.10 2.99 22.35
C VAL A 264 -16.74 2.21 23.61
N ARG A 265 -17.05 2.74 24.80
CA ARG A 265 -16.66 2.16 26.10
C ARG A 265 -17.53 2.68 27.26
N LYS A 266 -17.50 2.00 28.41
CA LYS A 266 -18.36 2.34 29.56
C LYS A 266 -18.02 3.71 30.13
N LYS A 267 -18.96 4.29 30.88
CA LYS A 267 -18.75 5.57 31.59
C LYS A 267 -17.67 5.46 32.65
N GLU A 268 -17.57 4.32 33.33
CA GLU A 268 -16.48 4.02 34.28
C GLU A 268 -15.10 4.08 33.60
N ASP A 269 -15.01 3.61 32.35
CA ASP A 269 -13.77 3.53 31.56
C ASP A 269 -13.48 4.84 30.78
N GLY A 270 -14.16 5.94 31.12
CA GLY A 270 -13.99 7.25 30.50
C GLY A 270 -14.98 7.59 29.37
N GLY A 271 -15.89 6.68 29.04
CA GLY A 271 -16.99 6.88 28.08
C GLY A 271 -16.58 6.94 26.61
N ASP A 272 -17.59 6.94 25.75
CA ASP A 272 -17.43 7.02 24.29
C ASP A 272 -16.67 8.29 23.87
N LYS A 273 -15.65 8.13 23.03
CA LYS A 273 -14.85 9.24 22.51
C LYS A 273 -14.58 9.09 21.01
N MET A 274 -14.72 10.19 20.30
CA MET A 274 -14.34 10.33 18.90
C MET A 274 -13.01 11.08 18.82
N PHE A 275 -12.10 10.59 17.97
CA PHE A 275 -10.83 11.22 17.67
C PHE A 275 -10.83 11.63 16.20
N LEU A 276 -10.44 12.87 15.92
CA LEU A 276 -10.36 13.41 14.54
C LEU A 276 -8.91 13.52 14.06
N SER A 277 -7.94 13.38 14.96
CA SER A 277 -6.51 13.53 14.70
C SER A 277 -5.69 12.48 15.45
N MET A 278 -4.45 12.23 14.99
CA MET A 278 -3.53 11.35 15.73
C MET A 278 -2.98 12.03 16.98
N GLU A 279 -2.92 13.35 16.99
CA GLU A 279 -2.45 14.20 18.07
C GLU A 279 -3.34 14.06 19.32
N GLU A 280 -4.67 14.09 19.15
CA GLU A 280 -5.63 13.77 20.21
C GLU A 280 -5.45 12.34 20.73
N LEU A 281 -5.36 11.37 19.82
CA LEU A 281 -5.35 9.95 20.13
C LEU A 281 -4.08 9.52 20.87
N THR A 282 -2.93 9.97 20.39
CA THR A 282 -1.62 9.69 21.00
C THR A 282 -1.47 10.38 22.35
N THR A 283 -2.05 11.57 22.55
CA THR A 283 -2.09 12.24 23.86
C THR A 283 -2.90 11.43 24.89
N ASP A 284 -4.09 10.97 24.52
CA ASP A 284 -4.92 10.10 25.37
C ASP A 284 -4.25 8.75 25.66
N TYR A 285 -3.58 8.16 24.66
CA TYR A 285 -2.93 6.87 24.80
C TYR A 285 -1.66 6.95 25.67
N ALA A 286 -0.78 7.93 25.42
CA ALA A 286 0.46 8.13 26.18
C ALA A 286 0.20 8.52 27.65
N SER A 287 -0.84 9.32 27.91
CA SER A 287 -1.28 9.60 29.29
C SER A 287 -1.88 8.36 29.96
N GLY A 288 -2.52 7.48 29.20
CA GLY A 288 -3.26 6.30 29.68
C GLY A 288 -4.74 6.56 29.93
N ALA A 289 -5.30 7.67 29.43
CA ALA A 289 -6.74 7.93 29.40
C ALA A 289 -7.49 7.03 28.38
N LEU A 290 -6.76 6.46 27.42
CA LEU A 290 -7.22 5.47 26.47
C LEU A 290 -6.46 4.15 26.66
N GLN A 291 -7.17 3.03 26.82
CA GLN A 291 -6.57 1.73 27.14
C GLN A 291 -6.32 0.88 25.88
N PRO A 292 -5.33 -0.03 25.87
CA PRO A 292 -5.04 -0.88 24.72
C PRO A 292 -6.22 -1.79 24.29
N GLY A 293 -7.05 -2.20 25.25
CA GLY A 293 -8.27 -2.97 24.98
C GLY A 293 -9.29 -2.17 24.17
N ASP A 294 -9.55 -0.92 24.59
CA ASP A 294 -10.43 0.02 23.90
C ASP A 294 -9.95 0.25 22.45
N VAL A 295 -8.66 0.52 22.27
CA VAL A 295 -8.03 0.74 20.95
C VAL A 295 -8.19 -0.48 20.06
N LYS A 296 -7.88 -1.68 20.57
CA LYS A 296 -8.01 -2.93 19.80
C LYS A 296 -9.45 -3.22 19.39
N LEU A 297 -10.41 -3.04 20.28
CA LEU A 297 -11.82 -3.26 19.99
C LEU A 297 -12.34 -2.26 18.95
N ALA A 298 -12.04 -0.97 19.13
CA ALA A 298 -12.44 0.08 18.19
C ALA A 298 -11.76 -0.07 16.81
N LEU A 299 -10.48 -0.50 16.78
CA LEU A 299 -9.76 -0.79 15.54
C LEU A 299 -10.35 -1.99 14.81
N ALA A 300 -10.59 -3.12 15.49
CA ALA A 300 -11.22 -4.30 14.89
C ALA A 300 -12.60 -3.96 14.29
N ASN A 301 -13.44 -3.25 15.06
CA ASN A 301 -14.76 -2.79 14.61
C ASN A 301 -14.67 -1.85 13.40
N SER A 302 -13.66 -0.97 13.36
CA SER A 302 -13.46 -0.03 12.24
C SER A 302 -12.96 -0.74 10.98
N LEU A 303 -12.03 -1.68 11.11
CA LEU A 303 -11.57 -2.52 10.00
C LEU A 303 -12.70 -3.38 9.43
N SER A 304 -13.54 -3.99 10.28
CA SER A 304 -14.72 -4.75 9.86
C SER A 304 -15.73 -3.91 9.07
N LYS A 305 -15.97 -2.65 9.48
CA LYS A 305 -16.79 -1.69 8.71
C LYS A 305 -16.19 -1.42 7.33
N ILE A 306 -14.87 -1.19 7.26
CA ILE A 306 -14.17 -0.82 6.01
C ILE A 306 -14.12 -2.00 5.02
N LEU A 307 -13.93 -3.23 5.50
CA LEU A 307 -13.94 -4.44 4.66
C LEU A 307 -15.34 -5.00 4.40
N GLN A 308 -16.41 -4.43 4.97
CA GLN A 308 -17.78 -4.90 4.73
C GLN A 308 -18.20 -4.89 3.24
N PRO A 309 -17.90 -3.85 2.42
CA PRO A 309 -18.23 -3.85 1.00
C PRO A 309 -17.47 -4.95 0.22
N VAL A 310 -16.20 -5.19 0.58
CA VAL A 310 -15.35 -6.25 0.05
C VAL A 310 -15.98 -7.62 0.29
N HIS A 311 -16.34 -7.90 1.55
CA HIS A 311 -17.05 -9.13 1.91
C HIS A 311 -18.42 -9.27 1.23
N GLY A 312 -19.10 -8.15 0.94
CA GLY A 312 -20.35 -8.15 0.18
C GLY A 312 -20.14 -8.55 -1.29
N HIS A 313 -19.16 -7.96 -1.96
CA HIS A 313 -18.85 -8.24 -3.37
C HIS A 313 -18.46 -9.69 -3.60
N PHE A 314 -17.49 -10.22 -2.84
CA PHE A 314 -17.07 -11.63 -2.99
C PHE A 314 -18.14 -12.66 -2.55
N LYS A 315 -19.16 -12.25 -1.80
CA LYS A 315 -20.33 -13.10 -1.51
C LYS A 315 -21.42 -13.05 -2.60
N SER A 316 -21.47 -12.00 -3.42
CA SER A 316 -22.55 -11.77 -4.40
C SER A 316 -22.11 -11.94 -5.87
N ASN A 317 -20.92 -11.46 -6.23
CA ASN A 317 -20.40 -11.50 -7.60
C ASN A 317 -19.80 -12.88 -7.94
N SER A 318 -20.11 -13.42 -9.13
CA SER A 318 -19.62 -14.73 -9.59
C SER A 318 -18.19 -14.70 -10.14
N GLU A 319 -17.79 -13.64 -10.85
CA GLU A 319 -16.40 -13.49 -11.33
C GLU A 319 -15.42 -13.40 -10.14
N ALA A 320 -15.81 -12.66 -9.11
CA ALA A 320 -15.07 -12.51 -7.86
C ALA A 320 -14.88 -13.86 -7.13
N LYS A 321 -15.92 -14.70 -7.08
CA LYS A 321 -15.82 -16.07 -6.50
C LYS A 321 -14.89 -16.96 -7.31
N ASN A 322 -15.09 -17.02 -8.62
CA ASN A 322 -14.27 -17.83 -9.52
C ASN A 322 -12.78 -17.43 -9.44
N ALA A 323 -12.49 -16.13 -9.26
CA ALA A 323 -11.13 -15.64 -9.04
C ALA A 323 -10.54 -16.12 -7.70
N VAL A 324 -11.30 -16.08 -6.60
CA VAL A 324 -10.88 -16.64 -5.29
C VAL A 324 -10.62 -18.15 -5.37
N GLU A 325 -11.48 -18.88 -6.08
CA GLU A 325 -11.37 -20.33 -6.23
C GLU A 325 -10.12 -20.71 -7.04
N GLY A 326 -9.89 -20.07 -8.19
CA GLY A 326 -8.67 -20.28 -9.00
C GLY A 326 -7.37 -19.91 -8.27
N VAL A 327 -7.38 -18.89 -7.40
CA VAL A 327 -6.23 -18.58 -6.52
C VAL A 327 -6.00 -19.72 -5.52
N LYS A 328 -7.05 -20.23 -4.87
CA LYS A 328 -6.94 -21.32 -3.90
C LYS A 328 -6.43 -22.62 -4.53
N GLU A 329 -6.94 -23.00 -5.70
CA GLU A 329 -6.50 -24.20 -6.42
C GLU A 329 -5.00 -24.16 -6.75
N TYR A 330 -4.52 -23.04 -7.29
CA TYR A 330 -3.10 -22.85 -7.63
C TYR A 330 -2.16 -22.92 -6.41
N TYR A 331 -2.61 -22.49 -5.22
CA TYR A 331 -1.83 -22.60 -3.98
C TYR A 331 -2.01 -23.91 -3.21
N ILE A 332 -3.03 -24.72 -3.51
CA ILE A 332 -3.13 -26.11 -3.06
C ILE A 332 -2.19 -27.03 -3.87
N ALA A 333 -1.86 -26.64 -5.11
CA ALA A 333 -0.95 -27.36 -6.00
C ALA A 333 0.56 -27.04 -5.79
N LYS A 334 0.96 -26.36 -4.69
CA LYS A 334 2.33 -25.85 -4.46
C LYS A 334 2.85 -25.96 -3.02
#